data_AF-A0A0E3DB74-F1
#
_entry.id   AF-A0A0E3DB74-F1
#
_cell.length_a   1.000
_cell.length_b   1.000
_cell.length_c   1.000
_cell.angle_alpha   90.00
_cell.angle_beta   90.00
_cell.angle_gamma   90.00
#
_symmetry.space_group_name_H-M   'P 1'
#
loop_
_entity.id
_entity.type
_entity.pdbx_description
1 polymer ?
#
loop_
_entity_poly.entity_id
_entity_poly.type
_entity_poly.pdbx_seq_one_letter_code
_entity_poly.pdbx_strand_id
1 'polypeptide(L)'
;MSNSFIISSPLEQFEIVTLFPLSFWALNFSVTNLTLFMFIAFLISTLWVSLSFYKNSLIPNNWQLAKESVYEVTANMVQDNLGSKGEFYFPFIFTLHLFLLFCNLIGMIPYSFTVTSHITFTFGLALSIFIGINIIGIQTHGFKFFALFLPRGVPLPIVPLLITIEFLSYIIKVFTLSIRLFANMTSGHTLLKIIAGFAWTMLSAGGLLAIFHLIPLALLIVLIGLELAIAGLQAYVFTLLTCIYLNDVLELH
;
A
#
# COMPACT_ATOMS: atom_id res chain seq x y z
N MET A 1 24.92 -11.44 30.37
CA MET A 1 24.03 -12.48 30.91
C MET A 1 23.05 -11.84 31.88
N SER A 2 21.90 -11.44 31.38
CA SER A 2 20.65 -11.30 32.16
C SER A 2 19.53 -11.33 31.13
N ASN A 3 18.86 -12.49 31.08
CA ASN A 3 17.66 -12.71 30.29
C ASN A 3 16.61 -11.67 30.64
N SER A 4 16.23 -10.88 29.64
CA SER A 4 14.89 -10.33 29.53
C SER A 4 14.65 -9.90 28.09
N PHE A 5 14.37 -10.87 27.21
CA PHE A 5 13.46 -10.61 26.09
C PHE A 5 12.07 -10.33 26.68
N ILE A 6 11.95 -9.22 27.43
CA ILE A 6 10.67 -8.67 27.83
C ILE A 6 10.21 -7.95 26.57
N ILE A 7 9.21 -8.52 25.92
CA ILE A 7 8.45 -7.85 24.87
C ILE A 7 7.76 -6.66 25.56
N SER A 8 8.36 -5.47 25.47
CA SER A 8 7.94 -4.31 26.26
C SER A 8 6.69 -3.65 25.70
N SER A 9 6.39 -3.81 24.41
CA SER A 9 5.12 -3.41 23.82
C SER A 9 4.90 -4.07 22.45
N PRO A 10 3.65 -4.37 22.04
CA PRO A 10 3.35 -4.88 20.70
C PRO A 10 3.81 -3.95 19.55
N LEU A 11 4.05 -2.67 19.85
CA LEU A 11 4.43 -1.62 18.90
C LEU A 11 5.93 -1.56 18.59
N GLU A 12 6.77 -2.25 19.37
CA GLU A 12 8.25 -2.26 19.20
C GLU A 12 8.68 -2.82 17.82
N GLN A 13 7.81 -3.57 17.13
CA GLN A 13 8.06 -4.06 15.77
C GLN A 13 8.18 -2.95 14.71
N PHE A 14 7.62 -1.77 14.97
CA PHE A 14 7.68 -0.64 14.06
C PHE A 14 8.84 0.31 14.39
N GLU A 15 9.72 -0.06 15.31
CA GLU A 15 10.87 0.77 15.65
C GLU A 15 11.88 0.81 14.50
N ILE A 16 12.24 2.04 14.09
CA ILE A 16 13.19 2.26 13.02
C ILE A 16 14.60 2.20 13.59
N VAL A 17 15.24 1.04 13.42
CA VAL A 17 16.66 0.86 13.78
C VAL A 17 17.55 1.28 12.61
N THR A 18 18.56 2.09 12.90
CA THR A 18 19.64 2.43 11.96
C THR A 18 20.63 1.26 11.89
N LEU A 19 20.79 0.67 10.71
CA LEU A 19 21.75 -0.42 10.46
C LEU A 19 23.12 0.12 10.09
N PHE A 20 23.16 1.05 9.12
CA PHE A 20 24.40 1.69 8.68
C PHE A 20 24.25 3.22 8.74
N PRO A 21 24.89 3.90 9.72
CA PRO A 21 24.89 5.35 9.77
C PRO A 21 25.82 5.91 8.68
N LEU A 22 25.25 6.60 7.71
CA LEU A 22 25.96 7.38 6.68
C LEU A 22 25.52 8.83 6.84
N SER A 23 26.43 9.72 7.20
CA SER A 23 26.17 11.16 7.23
C SER A 23 27.00 11.84 6.15
N PHE A 24 26.33 12.52 5.22
CA PHE A 24 26.99 13.31 4.18
C PHE A 24 26.50 14.74 4.29
N TRP A 25 27.41 15.69 4.51
CA TRP A 25 27.13 17.13 4.50
C TRP A 25 25.92 17.55 5.36
N ALA A 26 25.89 17.09 6.62
CA ALA A 26 24.82 17.33 7.60
C ALA A 26 23.44 16.69 7.31
N LEU A 27 23.30 15.90 6.23
CA LEU A 27 22.15 15.04 5.99
C LEU A 27 22.46 13.60 6.43
N ASN A 28 21.57 13.02 7.24
CA ASN A 28 21.67 11.63 7.69
C ASN A 28 21.06 10.70 6.63
N PHE A 29 21.91 10.15 5.75
CA PHE A 29 21.58 9.10 4.80
C PHE A 29 21.74 7.70 5.40
N SER A 30 21.43 7.53 6.69
CA SER A 30 21.58 6.25 7.35
C SER A 30 20.65 5.21 6.73
N VAL A 31 21.19 4.04 6.41
CA VAL A 31 20.40 2.87 6.02
C VAL A 31 19.71 2.34 7.26
N THR A 32 18.40 2.50 7.31
CA THR A 32 17.51 1.96 8.35
C THR A 32 16.84 0.68 7.88
N ASN A 33 16.22 -0.07 8.79
CA ASN A 33 15.37 -1.22 8.45
C ASN A 33 14.34 -0.84 7.36
N LEU A 34 13.67 0.32 7.52
CA LEU A 34 12.72 0.84 6.54
C LEU A 34 13.32 0.90 5.13
N THR A 35 14.51 1.49 4.98
CA THR A 35 15.18 1.63 3.68
C THR A 35 15.63 0.29 3.11
N LEU A 36 16.04 -0.65 3.96
CA LEU A 36 16.47 -1.98 3.54
C LEU A 36 15.29 -2.82 3.03
N PHE A 37 14.18 -2.86 3.77
CA PHE A 37 12.99 -3.61 3.34
C PHE A 37 12.32 -3.00 2.11
N MET A 38 12.39 -1.67 1.95
CA MET A 38 12.03 -0.99 0.70
C MET A 38 12.87 -1.46 -0.49
N PHE A 39 14.19 -1.51 -0.31
CA PHE A 39 15.11 -1.96 -1.36
C PHE A 39 14.88 -3.44 -1.70
N ILE A 40 14.64 -4.28 -0.69
CA ILE A 40 14.26 -5.69 -0.90
C ILE A 40 12.95 -5.79 -1.68
N ALA A 41 11.92 -5.01 -1.34
CA ALA A 41 10.65 -5.03 -2.06
C ALA A 41 10.81 -4.62 -3.53
N PHE A 42 11.63 -3.60 -3.78
CA PHE A 42 11.98 -3.18 -5.14
C PHE A 42 12.79 -4.24 -5.91
N LEU A 43 13.78 -4.87 -5.26
CA LEU A 43 14.58 -5.91 -5.87
C LEU A 43 13.73 -7.14 -6.19
N ILE A 44 12.86 -7.56 -5.27
CA ILE A 44 11.97 -8.72 -5.47
C ILE A 44 10.98 -8.44 -6.60
N SER A 45 10.38 -7.24 -6.66
CA SER A 45 9.43 -6.91 -7.73
C SER A 45 10.10 -6.90 -9.10
N THR A 46 11.30 -6.33 -9.22
CA THR A 46 12.08 -6.31 -10.47
C THR A 46 12.61 -7.69 -10.85
N LEU A 47 13.03 -8.50 -9.88
CA LEU A 47 13.42 -9.90 -10.10
C LEU A 47 12.24 -10.75 -10.56
N TRP A 48 11.05 -10.58 -9.96
CA TRP A 48 9.88 -11.35 -10.35
C TRP A 48 9.47 -11.07 -11.80
N VAL A 49 9.50 -9.79 -12.19
CA VAL A 49 9.25 -9.38 -13.58
C VAL A 49 10.31 -9.94 -14.52
N SER A 50 11.61 -9.87 -14.16
CA SER A 50 12.72 -10.30 -15.03
C SER A 50 12.83 -11.83 -15.17
N LEU A 51 12.62 -12.60 -14.10
CA LEU A 51 12.62 -14.07 -14.13
C LEU A 51 11.55 -14.63 -15.08
N SER A 52 10.45 -13.90 -15.25
CA SER A 52 9.40 -14.28 -16.17
C SER A 52 9.78 -14.11 -17.65
N PHE A 53 10.77 -13.27 -17.99
CA PHE A 53 11.25 -13.11 -19.38
C PHE A 53 12.31 -14.14 -19.78
N TYR A 54 12.85 -14.92 -18.83
CA TYR A 54 14.01 -15.78 -19.08
C TYR A 54 13.73 -16.93 -20.08
N LYS A 55 12.47 -17.37 -20.21
CA LYS A 55 12.01 -18.29 -21.28
C LYS A 55 10.53 -18.06 -21.59
N ASN A 56 10.22 -17.19 -22.54
CA ASN A 56 8.87 -17.13 -23.12
C ASN A 56 8.64 -18.38 -23.97
N SER A 57 8.15 -19.46 -23.36
CA SER A 57 7.63 -20.63 -24.07
C SER A 57 6.14 -20.44 -24.36
N LEU A 58 5.67 -20.96 -25.50
CA LEU A 58 4.24 -20.94 -25.88
C LEU A 58 3.35 -21.65 -24.85
N ILE A 59 3.91 -22.57 -24.06
CA ILE A 59 3.25 -23.18 -22.90
C ILE A 59 3.73 -22.42 -21.66
N PRO A 60 2.82 -21.78 -20.90
CA PRO A 60 3.21 -20.94 -19.76
C PRO A 60 3.71 -21.81 -18.60
N ASN A 61 4.80 -21.37 -17.97
CA ASN A 61 5.28 -21.92 -16.71
C ASN A 61 4.43 -21.36 -15.53
N ASN A 62 4.40 -22.02 -14.37
CA ASN A 62 3.64 -21.57 -13.19
C ASN A 62 3.98 -20.12 -12.78
N TRP A 63 5.26 -19.74 -12.88
CA TRP A 63 5.71 -18.37 -12.62
C TRP A 63 5.22 -17.36 -13.67
N GLN A 64 5.07 -17.79 -14.92
CA GLN A 64 4.51 -16.97 -15.99
C GLN A 64 3.01 -16.80 -15.80
N LEU A 65 2.27 -17.85 -15.43
CA LEU A 65 0.84 -17.78 -15.11
C LEU A 65 0.56 -16.78 -13.98
N ALA A 66 1.38 -16.79 -12.92
CA ALA A 66 1.21 -15.85 -11.81
C ALA A 66 1.45 -14.38 -12.21
N LYS A 67 2.38 -14.13 -13.14
CA LYS A 67 2.59 -12.78 -13.69
C LYS A 67 1.44 -12.38 -14.61
N GLU A 68 1.04 -13.28 -15.51
CA GLU A 68 -0.04 -13.04 -16.47
C GLU A 68 -1.36 -12.72 -15.76
N SER A 69 -1.67 -13.41 -14.66
CA SER A 69 -2.87 -13.10 -13.86
C SER A 69 -2.80 -11.72 -13.21
N VAL A 70 -1.65 -11.31 -12.63
CA VAL A 70 -1.49 -9.97 -12.06
C VAL A 70 -1.52 -8.89 -13.13
N TYR A 71 -0.92 -9.17 -14.30
CA TYR A 71 -0.96 -8.28 -15.45
C TYR A 71 -2.39 -8.10 -15.96
N GLU A 72 -3.14 -9.18 -16.14
CA GLU A 72 -4.53 -9.16 -16.59
C GLU A 72 -5.43 -8.41 -15.61
N VAL A 73 -5.32 -8.66 -14.31
CA VAL A 73 -6.06 -7.93 -13.27
C VAL A 73 -5.77 -6.42 -13.36
N THR A 74 -4.50 -6.05 -13.52
CA THR A 74 -4.13 -4.63 -13.63
C THR A 74 -4.60 -4.03 -14.96
N ALA A 75 -4.47 -4.75 -16.07
CA ALA A 75 -4.85 -4.29 -17.40
C ALA A 75 -6.36 -4.06 -17.48
N ASN A 76 -7.16 -5.01 -17.00
CA ASN A 76 -8.62 -4.88 -16.93
C ASN A 76 -9.00 -3.69 -16.06
N MET A 77 -8.38 -3.52 -14.89
CA MET A 77 -8.62 -2.36 -14.03
C MET A 77 -8.30 -1.03 -14.73
N VAL A 78 -7.19 -0.92 -15.48
CA VAL A 78 -6.87 0.30 -16.23
C VAL A 78 -7.86 0.51 -17.39
N GLN A 79 -8.21 -0.55 -18.12
CA GLN A 79 -9.11 -0.47 -19.26
C GLN A 79 -10.52 -0.06 -18.83
N ASP A 80 -11.04 -0.63 -17.74
CA ASP A 80 -12.37 -0.33 -17.22
C ASP A 80 -12.50 1.11 -16.71
N ASN A 81 -11.41 1.67 -16.13
CA ASN A 81 -11.45 3.00 -15.52
C ASN A 81 -10.93 4.12 -16.42
N LEU A 82 -9.93 3.90 -17.28
CA LEU A 82 -9.32 4.92 -18.15
C LEU A 82 -9.65 4.75 -19.64
N GLY A 83 -10.19 3.59 -20.05
CA GLY A 83 -10.42 3.29 -21.46
C GLY A 83 -9.12 3.28 -22.29
N SER A 84 -9.23 3.59 -23.58
CA SER A 84 -8.11 3.55 -24.53
C SER A 84 -6.99 4.57 -24.24
N LYS A 85 -7.31 5.68 -23.56
CA LYS A 85 -6.31 6.67 -23.13
C LYS A 85 -5.44 6.14 -21.98
N GLY A 86 -5.89 5.08 -21.29
CA GLY A 86 -5.19 4.46 -20.17
C GLY A 86 -3.93 3.70 -20.54
N GLU A 87 -3.77 3.31 -21.81
CA GLU A 87 -2.61 2.53 -22.27
C GLU A 87 -1.28 3.28 -22.04
N PHE A 88 -1.27 4.60 -22.19
CA PHE A 88 -0.06 5.41 -21.95
C PHE A 88 0.36 5.41 -20.47
N TYR A 89 -0.61 5.39 -19.56
CA TYR A 89 -0.37 5.43 -18.11
C TYR A 89 -0.24 4.03 -17.48
N PHE A 90 -0.49 2.98 -18.27
CA PHE A 90 -0.45 1.60 -17.80
C PHE A 90 0.89 1.21 -17.13
N PRO A 91 2.09 1.53 -17.69
CA PRO A 91 3.35 1.15 -17.05
C PRO A 91 3.51 1.74 -15.64
N PHE A 92 3.03 2.97 -15.42
CA PHE A 92 3.06 3.61 -14.11
C PHE A 92 2.10 2.93 -13.13
N ILE A 93 0.87 2.66 -13.55
CA ILE A 93 -0.13 1.99 -12.68
C ILE A 93 0.32 0.57 -12.33
N PHE A 94 0.89 -0.15 -13.30
CA PHE A 94 1.38 -1.51 -13.11
C PHE A 94 2.57 -1.58 -12.15
N THR A 95 3.55 -0.68 -12.30
CA THR A 95 4.69 -0.61 -11.37
C THR A 95 4.24 -0.23 -9.97
N LEU A 96 3.31 0.71 -9.84
CA LEU A 96 2.72 1.10 -8.55
C LEU A 96 1.98 -0.08 -7.89
N HIS A 97 1.17 -0.81 -8.64
CA HIS A 97 0.42 -1.97 -8.16
C HIS A 97 1.35 -3.06 -7.64
N LEU A 98 2.33 -3.47 -8.46
CA LEU A 98 3.33 -4.47 -8.06
C LEU A 98 4.12 -4.02 -6.84
N PHE A 99 4.58 -2.77 -6.83
CA PHE A 99 5.40 -2.27 -5.75
C PHE A 99 4.66 -2.28 -4.41
N LEU A 100 3.41 -1.81 -4.37
CA LEU A 100 2.58 -1.87 -3.16
C LEU A 100 2.26 -3.32 -2.76
N LEU A 101 1.94 -4.17 -3.72
CA LEU A 101 1.66 -5.59 -3.48
C LEU A 101 2.84 -6.27 -2.78
N PHE A 102 4.07 -6.08 -3.28
CA PHE A 102 5.26 -6.67 -2.67
C PHE A 102 5.60 -6.07 -1.31
N CYS A 103 5.50 -4.76 -1.14
CA CYS A 103 5.72 -4.14 0.17
C CYS A 103 4.77 -4.73 1.23
N ASN A 104 3.50 -4.92 0.85
CA ASN A 104 2.47 -5.49 1.70
C ASN A 104 2.70 -6.99 1.99
N LEU A 105 3.02 -7.79 0.98
CA LEU A 105 3.27 -9.22 1.12
C LEU A 105 4.54 -9.51 1.93
N ILE A 106 5.62 -8.77 1.71
CA ILE A 106 6.85 -8.88 2.49
C ILE A 106 6.59 -8.49 3.94
N GLY A 107 5.72 -7.51 4.16
CA GLY A 107 5.26 -7.13 5.49
C GLY A 107 4.66 -8.30 6.27
N MET A 108 3.90 -9.17 5.60
CA MET A 108 3.24 -10.32 6.24
C MET A 108 4.18 -11.48 6.64
N ILE A 109 5.43 -11.48 6.17
CA ILE A 109 6.39 -12.52 6.53
C ILE A 109 6.76 -12.37 8.01
N PRO A 110 6.73 -13.44 8.82
CA PRO A 110 7.12 -13.35 10.23
C PRO A 110 8.56 -12.86 10.36
N TYR A 111 8.81 -11.98 11.33
CA TYR A 111 10.09 -11.28 11.55
C TYR A 111 10.49 -10.27 10.47
N SER A 112 9.60 -9.96 9.53
CA SER A 112 9.79 -8.89 8.55
C SER A 112 9.36 -7.52 9.11
N PHE A 113 9.79 -6.46 8.42
CA PHE A 113 9.40 -5.09 8.73
C PHE A 113 8.45 -4.55 7.66
N THR A 114 7.31 -4.03 8.09
CA THR A 114 6.25 -3.53 7.23
C THR A 114 6.45 -2.05 6.91
N VAL A 115 7.00 -1.76 5.75
CA VAL A 115 7.23 -0.36 5.32
C VAL A 115 5.91 0.43 5.28
N THR A 116 4.83 -0.19 4.81
CA THR A 116 3.51 0.44 4.67
C THR A 116 2.81 0.73 6.00
N SER A 117 3.37 0.25 7.13
CA SER A 117 2.94 0.63 8.48
C SER A 117 3.47 1.99 8.93
N HIS A 118 4.26 2.71 8.13
CA HIS A 118 4.65 4.09 8.43
C HIS A 118 3.84 5.10 7.64
N ILE A 119 3.12 5.97 8.36
CA ILE A 119 2.28 7.00 7.75
C ILE A 119 3.10 7.96 6.88
N THR A 120 4.34 8.27 7.25
CA THR A 120 5.24 9.12 6.46
C THR A 120 5.48 8.54 5.07
N PHE A 121 5.58 7.22 4.97
CA PHE A 121 5.78 6.54 3.70
C PHE A 121 4.51 6.51 2.85
N THR A 122 3.39 6.04 3.40
CA THR A 122 2.12 5.93 2.65
C THR A 122 1.58 7.30 2.24
N PHE A 123 1.70 8.30 3.12
CA PHE A 123 1.34 9.68 2.82
C PHE A 123 2.27 10.32 1.80
N GLY A 124 3.58 10.12 1.91
CA GLY A 124 4.53 10.60 0.91
C GLY A 124 4.25 10.03 -0.48
N LEU A 125 3.94 8.74 -0.57
CA LEU A 125 3.56 8.10 -1.82
C LEU A 125 2.26 8.70 -2.39
N ALA A 126 1.18 8.75 -1.61
CA ALA A 126 -0.10 9.30 -2.07
C ALA A 126 0.01 10.77 -2.48
N LEU A 127 0.75 11.58 -1.73
CA LEU A 127 0.99 12.98 -2.06
C LEU A 127 1.78 13.13 -3.36
N SER A 128 2.81 12.30 -3.59
CA SER A 128 3.58 12.34 -4.83
C SER A 128 2.72 12.01 -6.07
N ILE A 129 1.84 11.01 -5.95
CA ILE A 129 0.89 10.63 -7.00
C ILE A 129 -0.11 11.76 -7.23
N PHE A 130 -0.64 12.34 -6.17
CA PHE A 130 -1.57 13.46 -6.25
C PHE A 130 -0.95 14.65 -6.98
N ILE A 131 0.28 15.04 -6.62
CA ILE A 131 1.01 16.11 -7.31
C ILE A 131 1.22 15.75 -8.79
N GLY A 132 1.61 14.51 -9.10
CA GLY A 132 1.76 14.02 -10.47
C GLY A 132 0.48 14.13 -11.29
N ILE A 133 -0.66 13.70 -10.74
CA ILE A 133 -1.98 13.80 -11.38
C ILE A 133 -2.35 15.27 -11.62
N ASN A 134 -2.12 16.17 -10.66
CA ASN A 134 -2.37 17.61 -10.82
C ASN A 134 -1.50 18.22 -11.94
N ILE A 135 -0.22 17.85 -12.02
CA ILE A 135 0.67 18.30 -13.11
C ILE A 135 0.14 17.84 -14.47
N ILE A 136 -0.25 16.57 -14.59
CA ILE A 136 -0.83 16.02 -15.83
C ILE A 136 -2.11 16.78 -16.19
N GLY A 137 -2.99 17.05 -15.22
CA GLY A 137 -4.24 17.79 -15.43
C GLY A 137 -4.05 19.22 -15.93
N ILE A 138 -3.07 19.93 -15.38
CA ILE A 138 -2.73 21.29 -15.83
C ILE A 138 -2.14 21.24 -17.24
N GLN A 139 -1.33 20.23 -17.57
CA GLN A 139 -0.75 20.09 -18.91
C GLN A 139 -1.79 19.75 -19.98
N THR A 140 -2.78 18.91 -19.65
CA THR A 140 -3.81 18.49 -20.62
C THR A 140 -4.87 19.56 -20.86
N HIS A 141 -5.31 20.27 -19.81
CA HIS A 141 -6.47 21.17 -19.89
C HIS A 141 -6.18 22.65 -19.57
N GLY A 142 -5.00 22.99 -19.05
CA GLY A 142 -4.59 24.36 -18.75
C GLY A 142 -5.57 25.09 -17.82
N PHE A 143 -6.02 26.29 -18.22
CA PHE A 143 -6.99 27.10 -17.45
C PHE A 143 -8.38 26.46 -17.30
N LYS A 144 -8.72 25.45 -18.11
CA LYS A 144 -9.97 24.69 -17.97
C LYS A 144 -9.94 23.67 -16.83
N PHE A 145 -8.78 23.42 -16.22
CA PHE A 145 -8.65 22.56 -15.04
C PHE A 145 -9.55 23.00 -13.87
N PHE A 146 -9.75 24.31 -13.71
CA PHE A 146 -10.67 24.84 -12.68
C PHE A 146 -12.14 24.50 -12.92
N ALA A 147 -12.52 24.07 -14.13
CA ALA A 147 -13.86 23.58 -14.42
C ALA A 147 -14.14 22.22 -13.75
N LEU A 148 -13.10 21.47 -13.34
CA LEU A 148 -13.25 20.24 -12.55
C LEU A 148 -13.95 20.49 -11.22
N PHE A 149 -13.78 21.69 -10.64
CA PHE A 149 -14.43 22.07 -9.38
C PHE A 149 -15.84 22.66 -9.56
N LEU A 150 -16.33 22.80 -10.81
CA LEU A 150 -17.62 23.42 -11.11
C LEU A 150 -18.58 22.43 -11.80
N PRO A 151 -19.51 21.83 -11.06
CA PRO A 151 -20.57 21.02 -11.66
C PRO A 151 -21.45 21.85 -12.60
N ARG A 152 -21.74 21.32 -13.80
CA ARG A 152 -22.57 21.99 -14.81
C ARG A 152 -24.03 22.03 -14.33
N GLY A 153 -24.65 23.22 -14.37
CA GLY A 153 -26.09 23.39 -14.11
C GLY A 153 -26.48 23.88 -12.71
N VAL A 154 -25.53 24.33 -11.89
CA VAL A 154 -25.80 24.82 -10.53
C VAL A 154 -26.14 26.32 -10.54
N PRO A 155 -27.18 26.77 -9.79
CA PRO A 155 -27.50 28.18 -9.69
C PRO A 155 -26.35 29.00 -9.08
N LEU A 156 -26.07 30.15 -9.70
CA LEU A 156 -24.93 31.04 -9.39
C LEU A 156 -24.66 31.31 -7.88
N PRO A 157 -25.67 31.43 -6.99
CA PRO A 157 -25.42 31.66 -5.57
C PRO A 157 -24.75 30.50 -4.82
N ILE A 158 -24.94 29.26 -5.26
CA ILE A 158 -24.45 28.05 -4.56
C ILE A 158 -23.04 27.66 -5.03
N VAL A 159 -22.63 28.18 -6.18
CA VAL A 159 -21.34 27.88 -6.83
C VAL A 159 -20.12 28.08 -5.91
N PRO A 160 -19.97 29.18 -5.13
CA PRO A 160 -18.79 29.36 -4.28
C PRO A 160 -18.69 28.33 -3.15
N LEU A 161 -19.83 27.91 -2.59
CA LEU A 161 -19.89 26.88 -1.56
C LEU A 161 -19.49 25.53 -2.14
N LEU A 162 -20.02 25.20 -3.33
CA LEU A 162 -19.77 23.93 -4.03
C LEU A 162 -18.29 23.75 -4.40
N ILE A 163 -17.66 24.80 -4.94
CA ILE A 163 -16.22 24.79 -5.24
C ILE A 163 -15.40 24.52 -3.97
N THR A 164 -15.77 25.15 -2.85
CA THR A 164 -15.05 24.99 -1.58
C THR A 164 -15.13 23.55 -1.07
N ILE A 165 -16.32 22.93 -1.11
CA ILE A 165 -16.48 21.54 -0.65
C ILE A 165 -15.82 20.54 -1.59
N GLU A 166 -15.84 20.77 -2.91
CA GLU A 166 -15.20 19.89 -3.89
C GLU A 166 -13.68 19.96 -3.76
N PHE A 167 -13.12 21.16 -3.59
CA PHE A 167 -11.70 21.34 -3.31
C PHE A 167 -11.27 20.64 -2.02
N LEU A 168 -12.08 20.75 -0.95
CA LEU A 168 -11.81 20.07 0.31
C LEU A 168 -11.90 18.54 0.16
N SER A 169 -12.92 18.03 -0.53
CA SER A 169 -13.09 16.61 -0.86
C SER A 169 -11.89 16.07 -1.64
N TYR A 170 -11.41 16.84 -2.63
CA TYR A 170 -10.25 16.50 -3.44
C TYR A 170 -8.96 16.33 -2.61
N ILE A 171 -8.72 17.20 -1.63
CA ILE A 171 -7.58 17.05 -0.71
C ILE A 171 -7.79 15.85 0.23
N ILE A 172 -9.00 15.67 0.76
CA ILE A 172 -9.32 14.57 1.69
C ILE A 172 -9.12 13.19 1.04
N LYS A 173 -9.30 13.05 -0.28
CA LYS A 173 -9.02 11.81 -1.03
C LYS A 173 -7.59 11.31 -0.80
N VAL A 174 -6.59 12.20 -0.79
CA VAL A 174 -5.16 11.85 -0.57
C VAL A 174 -4.93 11.32 0.83
N PHE A 175 -5.47 12.00 1.83
CA PHE A 175 -5.37 11.57 3.22
C PHE A 175 -6.06 10.22 3.43
N THR A 176 -7.27 10.07 2.90
CA THR A 176 -8.06 8.85 3.04
C THR A 176 -7.35 7.64 2.42
N LEU A 177 -6.74 7.82 1.24
CA LEU A 177 -5.98 6.78 0.55
C LEU A 177 -4.77 6.31 1.40
N SER A 178 -4.01 7.26 1.92
CA SER A 178 -2.81 7.00 2.73
C SER A 178 -3.13 6.32 4.05
N ILE A 179 -4.13 6.85 4.77
CA ILE A 179 -4.58 6.36 6.07
C ILE A 179 -5.15 4.96 5.91
N ARG A 180 -5.84 4.65 4.81
CA ARG A 180 -6.39 3.31 4.57
C ARG A 180 -5.30 2.25 4.49
N LEU A 181 -4.26 2.48 3.70
CA LEU A 181 -3.14 1.54 3.58
C LEU A 181 -2.40 1.41 4.93
N PHE A 182 -2.10 2.54 5.57
CA PHE A 182 -1.40 2.58 6.87
C PHE A 182 -2.18 1.89 7.99
N ALA A 183 -3.46 2.24 8.18
CA ALA A 183 -4.27 1.78 9.30
C ALA A 183 -4.52 0.28 9.21
N ASN A 184 -4.76 -0.26 8.00
CA ASN A 184 -4.96 -1.70 7.83
C ASN A 184 -3.68 -2.48 8.13
N MET A 185 -2.52 -2.00 7.66
CA MET A 185 -1.24 -2.67 7.91
C MET A 185 -0.73 -2.51 9.34
N THR A 186 -1.00 -1.39 10.00
CA THR A 186 -0.65 -1.24 11.43
C THR A 186 -1.59 -2.03 12.33
N SER A 187 -2.90 -1.96 12.08
CA SER A 187 -3.90 -2.60 12.94
C SER A 187 -3.86 -4.12 12.83
N GLY A 188 -3.66 -4.68 11.64
CA GLY A 188 -3.53 -6.12 11.44
C GLY A 188 -2.33 -6.68 12.21
N HIS A 189 -1.14 -6.13 11.98
CA HIS A 189 0.09 -6.55 12.65
C HIS A 189 0.08 -6.37 14.17
N THR A 190 -0.58 -5.32 14.68
CA THR A 190 -0.74 -5.15 16.13
C THR A 190 -1.72 -6.17 16.71
N LEU A 191 -2.84 -6.41 16.05
CA LEU A 191 -3.83 -7.42 16.45
C LEU A 191 -3.21 -8.82 16.46
N LEU A 192 -2.45 -9.18 15.42
CA LEU A 192 -1.78 -10.46 15.30
C LEU A 192 -0.81 -10.69 16.47
N LYS A 193 -0.01 -9.68 16.82
CA LYS A 193 0.91 -9.75 17.97
C LYS A 193 0.20 -9.82 19.32
N ILE A 194 -0.91 -9.10 19.50
CA ILE A 194 -1.70 -9.14 20.73
C ILE A 194 -2.27 -10.54 20.94
N ILE A 195 -2.84 -11.15 19.90
CA ILE A 195 -3.40 -12.51 19.97
C ILE A 195 -2.28 -13.54 20.16
N ALA A 196 -1.15 -13.41 19.47
CA ALA A 196 -0.01 -14.29 19.66
C ALA A 196 0.57 -14.19 21.08
N GLY A 197 0.66 -12.98 21.63
CA GLY A 197 1.06 -12.73 23.02
C GLY A 197 0.10 -13.36 24.02
N PHE A 198 -1.20 -13.23 23.80
CA PHE A 198 -2.23 -13.89 24.62
C PHE A 198 -2.15 -15.42 24.53
N ALA A 199 -1.94 -15.96 23.33
CA ALA A 199 -1.74 -17.39 23.13
C ALA A 199 -0.51 -17.90 23.90
N TRP A 200 0.58 -17.14 23.89
CA TRP A 200 1.80 -17.46 24.62
C TRP A 200 1.63 -17.38 26.14
N THR A 201 0.98 -16.33 26.65
CA THR A 201 0.77 -16.19 28.10
C THR A 201 -0.11 -17.31 28.65
N MET A 202 -1.17 -17.70 27.94
CA MET A 202 -2.01 -18.85 28.32
C MET A 202 -1.25 -20.17 28.33
N LEU A 203 -0.34 -20.38 27.37
CA LEU A 203 0.53 -21.55 27.35
C LEU A 203 1.51 -21.55 28.54
N SER A 204 2.13 -20.40 28.82
CA SER A 204 3.12 -20.25 29.90
C SER A 204 2.53 -20.34 31.31
N ALA A 205 1.25 -20.02 31.49
CA ALA A 205 0.55 -20.10 32.77
C ALA A 205 0.35 -21.56 33.26
N GLY A 206 0.45 -22.55 32.36
CA GLY A 206 0.34 -23.97 32.68
C GLY A 206 -1.06 -24.42 33.15
N GLY A 207 -1.21 -25.73 33.39
CA GLY A 207 -2.45 -26.33 33.89
C GLY A 207 -3.57 -26.49 32.85
N LEU A 208 -4.83 -26.47 33.29
CA LEU A 208 -6.02 -26.60 32.43
C LEU A 208 -6.11 -25.48 31.38
N LEU A 209 -5.54 -24.30 31.68
CA LEU A 209 -5.45 -23.15 30.77
C LEU A 209 -4.60 -23.43 29.51
N ALA A 210 -3.63 -24.33 29.59
CA ALA A 210 -2.80 -24.71 28.45
C ALA A 210 -3.60 -25.44 27.36
N ILE A 211 -4.72 -26.09 27.70
CA ILE A 211 -5.62 -26.72 26.74
C ILE A 211 -6.46 -25.67 26.00
N PHE A 212 -6.83 -24.58 26.69
CA PHE A 212 -7.60 -23.48 26.12
C PHE A 212 -6.78 -22.59 25.16
N HIS A 213 -5.46 -22.68 25.15
CA HIS A 213 -4.56 -21.98 24.20
C HIS A 213 -4.90 -22.27 22.72
N LEU A 214 -5.48 -23.44 22.42
CA LEU A 214 -5.87 -23.82 21.06
C LEU A 214 -6.87 -22.83 20.43
N ILE A 215 -7.68 -22.15 21.23
CA ILE A 215 -8.67 -21.18 20.75
C ILE A 215 -7.98 -19.92 20.20
N PRO A 216 -7.13 -19.19 20.96
CA PRO A 216 -6.31 -18.11 20.43
C PRO A 216 -5.45 -18.51 19.23
N LEU A 217 -4.89 -19.72 19.21
CA LEU A 217 -4.08 -20.20 18.10
C LEU A 217 -4.90 -20.39 16.82
N ALA A 218 -6.09 -21.00 16.93
CA ALA A 218 -7.00 -21.14 15.79
C ALA A 218 -7.43 -19.76 15.24
N LEU A 219 -7.75 -18.82 16.14
CA LEU A 219 -8.06 -17.44 15.75
C LEU A 219 -6.89 -16.76 15.04
N LEU A 220 -5.65 -16.96 15.51
CA LEU A 220 -4.45 -16.43 14.90
C LEU A 220 -4.30 -16.89 13.44
N ILE A 221 -4.48 -18.19 13.18
CA ILE A 221 -4.37 -18.76 11.83
C ILE A 221 -5.42 -18.14 10.89
N VAL A 222 -6.65 -18.00 11.35
CA VAL A 222 -7.73 -17.36 10.57
C VAL A 222 -7.39 -15.90 10.29
N LEU A 223 -6.88 -15.18 11.29
CA LEU A 223 -6.53 -13.77 11.15
C LEU A 223 -5.38 -13.55 10.16
N ILE A 224 -4.36 -14.41 10.16
CA ILE A 224 -3.26 -14.35 9.17
C ILE A 224 -3.81 -14.50 7.75
N GLY A 225 -4.72 -15.44 7.53
CA GLY A 225 -5.36 -15.63 6.23
C GLY A 225 -6.18 -14.39 5.80
N LEU A 226 -6.92 -13.79 6.73
CA LEU A 226 -7.68 -12.56 6.48
C LEU A 226 -6.75 -11.38 6.18
N GLU A 227 -5.68 -11.21 6.94
CA GLU A 227 -4.73 -10.11 6.77
C GLU A 227 -3.97 -10.21 5.45
N LEU A 228 -3.61 -11.42 5.03
CA LEU A 228 -3.04 -11.67 3.71
C LEU A 228 -3.98 -11.24 2.57
N ALA A 229 -5.28 -11.53 2.70
CA ALA A 229 -6.28 -11.10 1.74
C ALA A 229 -6.43 -9.57 1.72
N ILE A 230 -6.46 -8.93 2.90
CA ILE A 230 -6.53 -7.47 3.03
C ILE A 230 -5.27 -6.83 2.43
N ALA A 231 -4.09 -7.41 2.63
CA ALA A 231 -2.82 -6.91 2.11
C ALA A 231 -2.82 -6.77 0.57
N GLY A 232 -3.31 -7.79 -0.13
CA GLY A 232 -3.48 -7.76 -1.59
C GLY A 232 -4.58 -6.78 -2.02
N LEU A 233 -5.73 -6.80 -1.34
CA LEU A 233 -6.84 -5.91 -1.66
C LEU A 233 -6.50 -4.44 -1.45
N GLN A 234 -5.68 -4.09 -0.46
CA GLN A 234 -5.22 -2.71 -0.24
C GLN A 234 -4.36 -2.20 -1.40
N ALA A 235 -3.45 -3.02 -1.92
CA ALA A 235 -2.67 -2.64 -3.10
C ALA A 235 -3.57 -2.41 -4.32
N TYR A 236 -4.55 -3.29 -4.54
CA TYR A 236 -5.54 -3.16 -5.61
C TYR A 236 -6.42 -1.91 -5.47
N VAL A 237 -7.02 -1.68 -4.30
CA VAL A 237 -7.88 -0.51 -4.07
C VAL A 237 -7.08 0.78 -4.22
N PHE A 238 -5.82 0.80 -3.77
CA PHE A 238 -4.98 1.97 -3.92
C PHE A 238 -4.74 2.32 -5.39
N THR A 239 -4.45 1.31 -6.22
CA THR A 239 -4.22 1.51 -7.65
C THR A 239 -5.49 1.85 -8.40
N LEU A 240 -6.62 1.23 -8.03
CA LEU A 240 -7.93 1.54 -8.60
C LEU A 240 -8.35 2.99 -8.32
N LEU A 241 -8.19 3.48 -7.09
CA LEU A 241 -8.48 4.88 -6.76
C LEU A 241 -7.56 5.82 -7.54
N THR A 242 -6.29 5.47 -7.71
CA THR A 242 -5.35 6.23 -8.54
C THR A 242 -5.82 6.29 -10.00
N CYS A 243 -6.34 5.19 -10.56
CA CYS A 243 -6.93 5.16 -11.89
C CYS A 243 -8.15 6.08 -12.00
N ILE A 244 -9.09 6.00 -11.05
CA ILE A 244 -10.27 6.86 -11.03
C ILE A 244 -9.87 8.34 -10.97
N TYR A 245 -8.91 8.70 -10.11
CA TYR A 245 -8.45 10.08 -10.00
C TYR A 245 -7.73 10.58 -11.25
N LEU A 246 -7.02 9.70 -11.94
CA LEU A 246 -6.42 10.03 -13.22
C LEU A 246 -7.49 10.20 -14.31
N ASN A 247 -8.54 9.36 -14.32
CA ASN A 247 -9.68 9.52 -15.22
C ASN A 247 -10.42 10.85 -14.99
N ASP A 248 -10.76 11.19 -13.73
CA ASP A 248 -11.44 12.44 -13.35
C ASP A 248 -10.72 13.68 -13.91
N VAL A 249 -9.39 13.62 -13.99
CA VAL A 249 -8.55 14.72 -14.47
C VAL A 249 -8.38 14.71 -16.00
N LEU A 250 -8.38 13.53 -16.62
CA LEU A 250 -8.25 13.39 -18.08
C LEU A 250 -9.57 13.71 -18.81
N GLU A 251 -10.70 13.25 -18.28
CA GLU A 251 -12.03 13.53 -18.81
C GLU A 251 -12.66 14.66 -17.99
N LEU A 252 -12.39 15.90 -18.38
CA LEU A 252 -13.09 17.06 -17.83
C LEU A 252 -14.59 16.89 -18.09
N HIS A 253 -15.36 16.62 -17.02
CA HIS A 253 -16.82 16.54 -17.04
C HIS A 253 -17.50 17.83 -17.54
#